data_AF-A0A2W7Q5V7-F1
#
_entry.id   AF-A0A2W7Q5V7-F1
#
_cell.length_a   1.000
_cell.length_b   1.000
_cell.length_c   1.000
_cell.angle_alpha   90.00
_cell.angle_beta   90.00
_cell.angle_gamma   90.00
#
_symmetry.space_group_name_H-M   'P 1'
#
loop_
_entity.id
_entity.type
_entity.pdbx_description
1 polymer ?
#
loop_
_entity_poly.entity_id
_entity_poly.type
_entity_poly.pdbx_seq_one_letter_code
_entity_poly.pdbx_strand_id
1 'polypeptide(L)'
;MGQFRLLRLVAALLAGVMIASLAPPASATDEFDMEALAKAIDTWLASPHADHNSRSFTYWNERGSVPENCAACHSEPGFLDYIGADGSEAGVVNHPAAINAVIGCAACHTATAHALESAELPSGVAVHGLGMNATCTICHSGRASGDAVRDATEGLGEDTVSADLQFINIHYGVAAAVMHGGDGRAGFHYQGKSYAGQFRHVPGADTCIACHDAHTTQVQEEGCLSCHRGVQDVRDIRTRHQDFDGDGDNSKGIHAEIIGLQDQLYTAIQSYAVSVAGTPIGYASGRNPYFFIDTDGDGQIDDSEAVRDNRYQSWTPRLLKAAYNYQVVKKDPGGYVHNPAYLLQLLYDSLESLAEQVEVEARSRHRP
;
A
#
# COMPACT_ATOMS: atom_id res chain seq x y z
N MET A 1 -12.54 36.31 -92.43
CA MET A 1 -13.62 35.73 -91.61
C MET A 1 -13.00 34.72 -90.66
N GLY A 2 -12.75 34.93 -89.39
CA GLY A 2 -13.00 36.02 -88.44
C GLY A 2 -12.62 35.37 -87.10
N GLN A 3 -11.42 35.59 -86.56
CA GLN A 3 -11.11 36.55 -85.50
C GLN A 3 -12.09 36.66 -84.31
N PHE A 4 -13.10 35.79 -84.19
CA PHE A 4 -14.14 35.85 -83.16
C PHE A 4 -14.37 34.54 -82.39
N ARG A 5 -13.42 33.59 -82.39
CA ARG A 5 -13.57 32.33 -81.64
C ARG A 5 -12.48 32.02 -80.61
N LEU A 6 -11.41 32.82 -80.52
CA LEU A 6 -10.32 32.58 -79.56
C LEU A 6 -10.40 33.43 -78.28
N LEU A 7 -11.41 34.31 -78.14
CA LEU A 7 -11.54 35.21 -76.99
C LEU A 7 -12.61 34.81 -75.96
N ARG A 8 -13.28 33.66 -76.14
CA ARG A 8 -14.31 33.17 -75.18
C ARG A 8 -13.91 31.93 -74.38
N LEU A 9 -12.73 31.36 -74.64
CA LEU A 9 -12.21 30.19 -73.91
C LEU A 9 -11.11 30.53 -72.90
N VAL A 10 -10.60 31.77 -72.87
CA VAL A 10 -9.62 32.23 -71.86
C VAL A 10 -10.29 32.91 -70.66
N ALA A 11 -11.56 33.30 -70.77
CA ALA A 11 -12.31 33.93 -69.68
C ALA A 11 -12.97 32.93 -68.70
N ALA A 12 -12.94 31.62 -68.98
CA ALA A 12 -13.54 30.59 -68.12
C ALA A 12 -12.52 29.75 -67.35
N LEU A 13 -11.22 30.03 -67.48
CA LEU A 13 -10.13 29.33 -66.78
C LEU A 13 -9.37 30.20 -65.78
N LEU A 14 -9.78 31.47 -65.62
CA LEU A 14 -9.24 32.40 -64.62
C LEU A 14 -10.23 32.73 -63.49
N ALA A 15 -11.38 32.04 -63.43
CA ALA A 15 -12.36 32.15 -62.35
C ALA A 15 -12.32 30.96 -61.35
N GLY A 16 -11.32 30.08 -61.47
CA GLY A 16 -11.23 28.84 -60.70
C GLY A 16 -10.04 28.71 -59.74
N VAL A 17 -9.22 29.75 -59.55
CA VAL A 17 -7.94 29.63 -58.79
C VAL A 17 -7.77 30.65 -57.65
N MET A 18 -8.77 31.47 -57.32
CA MET A 18 -8.65 32.46 -56.23
C MET A 18 -9.80 32.38 -55.22
N ILE A 19 -10.12 31.16 -54.75
CA ILE A 19 -10.79 30.93 -53.46
C ILE A 19 -10.10 29.73 -52.80
N ALA A 20 -8.83 29.89 -52.48
CA ALA A 20 -8.06 28.89 -51.75
C ALA A 20 -6.99 29.57 -50.89
N SER A 21 -7.36 30.54 -50.06
CA SER A 21 -6.45 31.12 -49.07
C SER A 21 -7.16 32.08 -48.12
N LEU A 22 -8.12 31.60 -47.33
CA LEU A 22 -8.56 32.24 -46.07
C LEU A 22 -9.13 31.19 -45.10
N ALA A 23 -8.62 29.95 -45.16
CA ALA A 23 -8.68 29.12 -43.96
C ALA A 23 -7.73 29.79 -42.96
N PRO A 24 -8.18 30.18 -41.75
CA PRO A 24 -7.23 30.56 -40.71
C PRO A 24 -6.23 29.41 -40.57
N PRO A 25 -4.95 29.69 -40.28
CA PRO A 25 -4.07 28.60 -39.90
C PRO A 25 -4.79 27.86 -38.79
N ALA A 26 -5.05 26.56 -38.99
CA ALA A 26 -5.41 25.69 -37.89
C ALA A 26 -4.16 25.62 -37.02
N SER A 27 -3.96 26.66 -36.21
CA SER A 27 -3.17 26.59 -35.00
C SER A 27 -3.95 25.66 -34.07
N ALA A 28 -3.83 24.36 -34.32
CA ALA A 28 -3.84 23.40 -33.24
C ALA A 28 -2.55 23.64 -32.44
N THR A 29 -2.49 24.77 -31.74
CA THR A 29 -1.82 24.76 -30.46
C THR A 29 -2.65 23.78 -29.64
N ASP A 30 -2.04 22.68 -29.20
CA ASP A 30 -2.48 22.05 -27.96
C ASP A 30 -2.59 23.20 -26.96
N GLU A 31 -3.81 23.72 -26.77
CA GLU A 31 -4.09 24.72 -25.77
C GLU A 31 -3.85 23.96 -24.48
N PHE A 32 -2.65 24.14 -23.92
CA PHE A 32 -2.29 23.55 -22.66
C PHE A 32 -3.41 23.92 -21.70
N ASP A 33 -4.17 22.90 -21.26
CA ASP A 33 -5.38 23.09 -20.50
C ASP A 33 -4.98 23.59 -19.10
N MET A 34 -4.82 24.90 -19.01
CA MET A 34 -4.43 25.60 -17.79
C MET A 34 -5.47 25.39 -16.68
N GLU A 35 -6.74 25.16 -17.05
CA GLU A 35 -7.81 24.87 -16.09
C GLU A 35 -7.65 23.46 -15.52
N ALA A 36 -7.38 22.46 -16.36
CA ALA A 36 -7.06 21.11 -15.90
C ALA A 36 -5.79 21.05 -15.04
N LEU A 37 -4.72 21.77 -15.43
CA LEU A 37 -3.51 21.86 -14.61
C LEU A 37 -3.80 22.51 -13.24
N ALA A 38 -4.51 23.66 -13.23
CA ALA A 38 -4.86 24.34 -12.00
C ALA A 38 -5.67 23.42 -11.07
N LYS A 39 -6.65 22.70 -11.63
CA LYS A 39 -7.43 21.71 -10.89
C LYS A 39 -6.55 20.59 -10.31
N ALA A 40 -5.63 20.03 -11.09
CA ALA A 40 -4.73 18.98 -10.62
C ALA A 40 -3.85 19.48 -9.45
N ILE A 41 -3.30 20.70 -9.55
CA ILE A 41 -2.53 21.34 -8.48
C ILE A 41 -3.39 21.52 -7.23
N ASP A 42 -4.57 22.11 -7.37
CA ASP A 42 -5.47 22.36 -6.24
C ASP A 42 -5.87 21.06 -5.53
N THR A 43 -6.16 20.00 -6.29
CA THR A 43 -6.47 18.69 -5.72
C THR A 43 -5.28 18.05 -5.01
N TRP A 44 -4.07 18.18 -5.56
CA TRP A 44 -2.87 17.67 -4.91
C TRP A 44 -2.56 18.40 -3.61
N LEU A 45 -2.65 19.73 -3.60
CA LEU A 45 -2.43 20.54 -2.41
C LEU A 45 -3.44 20.24 -1.29
N ALA A 46 -4.62 19.71 -1.62
CA ALA A 46 -5.62 19.22 -0.67
C ALA A 46 -5.43 17.74 -0.26
N SER A 47 -4.49 17.03 -0.88
CA SER A 47 -4.27 15.59 -0.64
C SER A 47 -3.46 15.33 0.64
N PRO A 48 -3.56 14.12 1.23
CA PRO A 48 -2.71 13.69 2.34
C PRO A 48 -1.21 13.76 2.05
N HIS A 49 -0.78 13.62 0.79
CA HIS A 49 0.64 13.71 0.42
C HIS A 49 1.19 15.13 0.47
N ALA A 50 0.33 16.14 0.37
CA ALA A 50 0.69 17.55 0.51
C ALA A 50 0.38 18.13 1.91
N ASP A 51 -0.10 17.31 2.86
CA ASP A 51 -0.49 17.78 4.19
C ASP A 51 0.73 18.09 5.07
N HIS A 52 1.15 19.36 5.08
CA HIS A 52 2.25 19.85 5.91
C HIS A 52 2.02 19.73 7.43
N ASN A 53 0.82 19.39 7.89
CA ASN A 53 0.54 19.16 9.30
C ASN A 53 0.57 17.66 9.67
N SER A 54 0.57 16.78 8.68
CA SER A 54 0.58 15.34 8.91
C SER A 54 1.83 14.91 9.67
N ARG A 55 1.65 14.06 10.68
CA ARG A 55 2.76 13.47 11.44
C ARG A 55 3.72 12.70 10.54
N SER A 56 3.26 12.22 9.38
CA SER A 56 4.13 11.61 8.38
C SER A 56 5.25 12.55 7.94
N PHE A 57 5.05 13.86 7.92
CA PHE A 57 6.07 14.80 7.47
C PHE A 57 6.64 15.66 8.61
N THR A 58 5.87 15.84 9.69
CA THR A 58 6.25 16.73 10.80
C THR A 58 6.99 16.04 11.94
N TYR A 59 7.06 14.70 11.96
CA TYR A 59 7.63 13.94 13.09
C TYR A 59 9.06 14.34 13.46
N TRP A 60 9.86 14.78 12.49
CA TRP A 60 11.26 15.16 12.71
C TRP A 60 11.48 16.67 12.79
N ASN A 61 10.44 17.50 12.78
CA ASN A 61 10.58 18.96 12.78
C ASN A 61 11.41 19.48 13.97
N GLU A 62 11.21 18.94 15.17
CA GLU A 62 12.00 19.30 16.36
C GLU A 62 13.46 18.84 16.27
N ARG A 63 13.76 17.85 15.43
CA ARG A 63 15.12 17.33 15.19
C ARG A 63 15.84 18.03 14.03
N GLY A 64 15.13 18.89 13.29
CA GLY A 64 15.69 19.75 12.24
C GLY A 64 15.91 19.10 10.87
N SER A 65 15.84 17.76 10.75
CA SER A 65 15.99 17.03 9.48
C SER A 65 15.27 15.69 9.52
N VAL A 66 14.80 15.22 8.36
CA VAL A 66 14.29 13.85 8.19
C VAL A 66 15.49 12.93 7.96
N PRO A 67 15.73 11.91 8.80
CA PRO A 67 16.86 10.99 8.66
C PRO A 67 16.84 10.22 7.34
N GLU A 68 18.01 9.82 6.85
CA GLU A 68 18.23 9.14 5.57
C GLU A 68 17.32 7.89 5.42
N ASN A 69 17.22 7.08 6.47
CA ASN A 69 16.43 5.85 6.47
C ASN A 69 14.90 6.08 6.50
N CYS A 70 14.45 7.32 6.50
CA CYS A 70 13.04 7.74 6.48
C CYS A 70 12.74 8.71 5.33
N ALA A 71 13.74 9.47 4.89
CA ALA A 71 13.60 10.60 3.99
C ALA A 71 12.99 10.23 2.62
N ALA A 72 13.25 9.03 2.09
CA ALA A 72 12.70 8.57 0.82
C ALA A 72 11.17 8.67 0.76
N CYS A 73 10.47 8.41 1.86
CA CYS A 73 8.99 8.38 1.90
C CYS A 73 8.36 9.48 2.73
N HIS A 74 9.20 10.28 3.39
CA HIS A 74 8.77 11.32 4.30
C HIS A 74 9.28 12.71 3.88
N SER A 75 9.83 12.84 2.67
CA SER A 75 10.16 14.12 2.06
C SER A 75 10.38 14.06 0.55
N GLU A 76 9.96 15.09 -0.21
CA GLU A 76 10.27 15.16 -1.65
C GLU A 76 11.78 15.15 -1.94
N PRO A 77 12.64 15.96 -1.27
CA PRO A 77 14.09 15.90 -1.52
C PRO A 77 14.68 14.52 -1.25
N GLY A 78 14.24 13.84 -0.19
CA GLY A 78 14.69 12.48 0.11
C GLY A 78 14.23 11.46 -0.93
N PHE A 79 13.03 11.61 -1.48
CA PHE A 79 12.58 10.76 -2.59
C PHE A 79 13.43 11.01 -3.85
N LEU A 80 13.70 12.28 -4.19
CA LEU A 80 14.52 12.64 -5.34
C LEU A 80 15.95 12.10 -5.24
N ASP A 81 16.56 12.18 -4.05
CA ASP A 81 17.84 11.55 -3.74
C ASP A 81 17.74 10.02 -3.92
N TYR A 82 16.73 9.38 -3.31
CA TYR A 82 16.54 7.92 -3.43
C TYR A 82 16.45 7.45 -4.89
N ILE A 83 15.77 8.19 -5.77
CA ILE A 83 15.65 7.80 -7.17
C ILE A 83 16.81 8.31 -8.05
N GLY A 84 17.74 9.10 -7.50
CA GLY A 84 18.86 9.72 -8.23
C GLY A 84 18.43 10.85 -9.16
N ALA A 85 17.27 11.48 -8.93
CA ALA A 85 16.77 12.59 -9.74
C ALA A 85 17.53 13.90 -9.54
N ASP A 86 18.21 14.05 -8.40
CA ASP A 86 19.09 15.18 -8.10
C ASP A 86 20.55 14.95 -8.55
N GLY A 87 20.83 13.78 -9.16
CA GLY A 87 22.15 13.37 -9.60
C GLY A 87 22.93 12.49 -8.61
N SER A 88 22.32 12.11 -7.48
CA SER A 88 22.88 11.17 -6.52
C SER A 88 22.83 9.71 -7.00
N GLU A 89 23.41 8.80 -6.20
CA GLU A 89 23.30 7.35 -6.44
C GLU A 89 21.89 6.86 -6.11
N ALA A 90 21.23 6.24 -7.10
CA ALA A 90 19.88 5.69 -6.93
C ALA A 90 19.87 4.46 -5.99
N GLY A 91 18.77 4.29 -5.26
CA GLY A 91 18.52 3.20 -4.32
C GLY A 91 18.94 3.51 -2.88
N VAL A 92 19.52 4.68 -2.63
CA VAL A 92 19.95 5.12 -1.29
C VAL A 92 19.64 6.60 -1.10
N VAL A 93 19.28 6.99 0.12
CA VAL A 93 19.26 8.40 0.51
C VAL A 93 20.62 8.72 1.12
N ASN A 94 21.35 9.64 0.51
CA ASN A 94 22.74 9.95 0.84
C ASN A 94 22.85 10.97 1.98
N HIS A 95 21.82 11.81 2.16
CA HIS A 95 21.83 12.89 3.14
C HIS A 95 20.49 13.03 3.88
N PRO A 96 20.48 13.52 5.14
CA PRO A 96 19.23 13.86 5.81
C PRO A 96 18.48 14.91 4.99
N ALA A 97 17.18 14.69 4.79
CA ALA A 97 16.36 15.58 4.00
C ALA A 97 15.81 16.75 4.82
N ALA A 98 15.45 17.82 4.12
CA ALA A 98 14.86 19.01 4.73
C ALA A 98 13.50 18.68 5.39
N ILE A 99 13.27 19.24 6.57
CA ILE A 99 11.94 19.24 7.21
C ILE A 99 10.95 20.15 6.47
N ASN A 100 9.66 19.97 6.74
CA ASN A 100 8.57 20.72 6.10
C ASN A 100 8.53 20.60 4.56
N ALA A 101 9.19 19.58 4.00
CA ALA A 101 9.14 19.24 2.59
C ALA A 101 8.28 17.98 2.43
N VAL A 102 6.99 18.15 2.18
CA VAL A 102 6.06 17.03 1.92
C VAL A 102 6.37 16.35 0.58
N ILE A 103 5.59 15.32 0.20
CA ILE A 103 5.70 14.76 -1.15
C ILE A 103 5.09 15.79 -2.12
N GLY A 104 5.90 16.29 -3.04
CA GLY A 104 5.50 17.30 -4.03
C GLY A 104 5.43 16.74 -5.44
N CYS A 105 5.24 17.65 -6.40
CA CYS A 105 5.06 17.30 -7.81
C CYS A 105 6.29 16.60 -8.40
N ALA A 106 7.50 16.98 -7.98
CA ALA A 106 8.73 16.47 -8.56
C ALA A 106 9.00 15.01 -8.16
N ALA A 107 8.42 14.54 -7.06
CA ALA A 107 8.48 13.12 -6.70
C ALA A 107 7.93 12.21 -7.83
N CYS A 108 6.93 12.67 -8.57
CA CYS A 108 6.35 11.91 -9.68
C CYS A 108 6.72 12.47 -11.07
N HIS A 109 6.95 13.79 -11.18
CA HIS A 109 7.13 14.49 -12.45
C HIS A 109 8.58 14.94 -12.68
N THR A 110 9.49 13.97 -12.69
CA THR A 110 10.85 14.13 -13.21
C THR A 110 11.12 13.12 -14.32
N ALA A 111 12.12 13.39 -15.16
CA ALA A 111 12.55 12.41 -16.17
C ALA A 111 12.95 11.07 -15.54
N THR A 112 13.61 11.12 -14.37
CA THR A 112 14.00 9.93 -13.61
C THR A 112 12.78 9.19 -13.06
N ALA A 113 11.84 9.89 -12.41
CA ALA A 113 10.61 9.26 -11.91
C ALA A 113 9.79 8.61 -13.05
N HIS A 114 9.69 9.29 -14.20
CA HIS A 114 9.01 8.75 -15.38
C HIS A 114 9.70 7.51 -15.99
N ALA A 115 11.00 7.35 -15.76
CA ALA A 115 11.80 6.23 -16.27
C ALA A 115 11.88 5.05 -15.27
N LEU A 116 11.29 5.17 -14.08
CA LEU A 116 11.26 4.07 -13.12
C LEU A 116 10.38 2.94 -13.63
N GLU A 117 10.96 1.75 -13.74
CA GLU A 117 10.26 0.53 -14.21
C GLU A 117 10.23 -0.57 -13.13
N SER A 118 10.90 -0.35 -12.00
CA SER A 118 11.03 -1.34 -10.94
C SER A 118 11.18 -0.74 -9.56
N ALA A 119 10.87 -1.54 -8.55
CA ALA A 119 11.11 -1.25 -7.14
C ALA A 119 11.45 -2.54 -6.39
N GLU A 120 12.24 -2.43 -5.32
CA GLU A 120 12.58 -3.55 -4.45
C GLU A 120 11.64 -3.58 -3.25
N LEU A 121 11.01 -4.73 -2.99
CA LEU A 121 10.19 -4.94 -1.80
C LEU A 121 11.09 -5.21 -0.58
N PRO A 122 10.62 -5.01 0.67
CA PRO A 122 11.40 -5.30 1.88
C PRO A 122 11.89 -6.76 2.05
N SER A 123 11.41 -7.68 1.21
CA SER A 123 11.89 -9.06 1.13
C SER A 123 13.11 -9.24 0.22
N GLY A 124 13.61 -8.15 -0.39
CA GLY A 124 14.66 -8.17 -1.41
C GLY A 124 14.17 -8.56 -2.80
N VAL A 125 12.86 -8.75 -2.99
CA VAL A 125 12.29 -9.08 -4.30
C VAL A 125 12.21 -7.82 -5.15
N ALA A 126 12.90 -7.82 -6.28
CA ALA A 126 12.74 -6.82 -7.32
C ALA A 126 11.46 -7.08 -8.12
N VAL A 127 10.58 -6.08 -8.19
CA VAL A 127 9.37 -6.08 -9.02
C VAL A 127 9.63 -5.19 -10.22
N HIS A 128 9.31 -5.68 -11.42
CA HIS A 128 9.54 -4.99 -12.68
C HIS A 128 8.25 -4.74 -13.46
N GLY A 129 8.32 -3.87 -14.47
CA GLY A 129 7.19 -3.52 -15.33
C GLY A 129 6.13 -2.71 -14.60
N LEU A 130 6.55 -1.92 -13.61
CA LEU A 130 5.65 -1.11 -12.78
C LEU A 130 5.21 0.17 -13.48
N GLY A 131 6.01 0.68 -14.43
CA GLY A 131 5.85 2.02 -14.97
C GLY A 131 5.60 3.04 -13.84
N MET A 132 4.54 3.83 -13.98
CA MET A 132 4.21 4.90 -13.01
C MET A 132 3.85 4.40 -11.61
N ASN A 133 3.57 3.10 -11.44
CA ASN A 133 3.33 2.54 -10.11
C ASN A 133 4.63 2.37 -9.30
N ALA A 134 5.80 2.43 -9.94
CA ALA A 134 7.08 2.28 -9.26
C ALA A 134 7.26 3.33 -8.15
N THR A 135 6.87 4.58 -8.40
CA THR A 135 6.92 5.66 -7.41
C THR A 135 6.06 5.36 -6.19
N CYS A 136 4.86 4.79 -6.39
CA CYS A 136 3.98 4.34 -5.31
C CYS A 136 4.59 3.15 -4.56
N THR A 137 5.10 2.15 -5.28
CA THR A 137 5.66 0.91 -4.72
C THR A 137 6.84 1.18 -3.81
N ILE A 138 7.73 2.12 -4.14
CA ILE A 138 8.90 2.46 -3.31
C ILE A 138 8.50 2.76 -1.86
N CYS A 139 7.39 3.47 -1.65
CA CYS A 139 6.96 3.87 -0.31
C CYS A 139 5.82 3.03 0.28
N HIS A 140 4.95 2.49 -0.57
CA HIS A 140 3.80 1.69 -0.14
C HIS A 140 4.10 0.18 -0.10
N SER A 141 5.35 -0.21 0.20
CA SER A 141 5.77 -1.61 0.38
C SER A 141 6.03 -2.03 1.84
N GLY A 142 5.91 -1.11 2.81
CA GLY A 142 6.36 -1.34 4.18
C GLY A 142 7.89 -1.27 4.31
N ARG A 143 8.41 -1.74 5.45
CA ARG A 143 9.86 -1.71 5.76
C ARG A 143 10.43 -2.99 6.36
N ALA A 144 9.62 -4.04 6.46
CA ALA A 144 10.08 -5.37 6.85
C ALA A 144 9.35 -6.41 6.01
N SER A 145 9.74 -7.67 6.16
CA SER A 145 9.11 -8.80 5.47
C SER A 145 9.03 -10.00 6.40
N GLY A 146 8.26 -11.01 5.99
CA GLY A 146 8.24 -12.31 6.67
C GLY A 146 9.63 -12.95 6.76
N ASP A 147 10.53 -12.61 5.83
CA ASP A 147 11.91 -13.06 5.82
C ASP A 147 12.66 -12.58 7.07
N ALA A 148 12.49 -11.32 7.47
CA ALA A 148 13.11 -10.78 8.70
C ALA A 148 12.60 -11.49 9.96
N VAL A 149 11.33 -11.89 9.99
CA VAL A 149 10.76 -12.65 11.13
C VAL A 149 11.31 -14.08 11.17
N ARG A 150 11.41 -14.74 10.02
CA ARG A 150 12.04 -16.07 9.92
C ARG A 150 13.47 -16.00 10.44
N ASP A 151 14.26 -15.05 9.95
CA ASP A 151 15.68 -14.95 10.29
C ASP A 151 15.86 -14.64 11.79
N ALA A 152 15.01 -13.80 12.38
CA ALA A 152 15.04 -13.49 13.82
C ALA A 152 14.63 -14.68 14.71
N THR A 153 13.84 -15.61 14.18
CA THR A 153 13.28 -16.75 14.95
C THR A 153 14.00 -18.07 14.70
N GLU A 154 14.94 -18.11 13.76
CA GLU A 154 15.65 -19.32 13.38
C GLU A 154 16.44 -19.93 14.55
N GLY A 155 16.29 -21.25 14.75
CA GLY A 155 17.00 -21.99 15.79
C GLY A 155 16.50 -21.78 17.22
N LEU A 156 15.49 -20.93 17.44
CA LEU A 156 14.85 -20.73 18.74
C LEU A 156 13.70 -21.73 18.95
N GLY A 157 13.42 -22.06 20.22
CA GLY A 157 12.26 -22.89 20.56
C GLY A 157 10.96 -22.11 20.41
N GLU A 158 9.99 -22.64 19.65
CA GLU A 158 8.75 -21.93 19.24
C GLU A 158 8.01 -21.23 20.39
N ASP A 159 7.98 -21.88 21.55
CA ASP A 159 7.17 -21.49 22.70
C ASP A 159 8.01 -20.98 23.89
N THR A 160 9.32 -20.76 23.67
CA THR A 160 10.23 -20.26 24.72
C THR A 160 10.44 -18.76 24.56
N VAL A 161 10.26 -17.99 25.64
CA VAL A 161 10.54 -16.55 25.65
C VAL A 161 12.03 -16.33 25.43
N SER A 162 12.36 -15.48 24.46
CA SER A 162 13.75 -15.12 24.15
C SER A 162 13.97 -13.62 24.33
N ALA A 163 15.01 -13.26 25.07
CA ALA A 163 15.43 -11.88 25.25
C ALA A 163 16.03 -11.25 23.97
N ASP A 164 16.39 -12.08 22.98
CA ASP A 164 16.91 -11.63 21.68
C ASP A 164 15.79 -11.19 20.73
N LEU A 165 14.53 -11.53 21.04
CA LEU A 165 13.39 -11.18 20.22
C LEU A 165 12.78 -9.83 20.61
N GLN A 166 12.45 -9.06 19.59
CA GLN A 166 11.67 -7.84 19.69
C GLN A 166 10.65 -7.79 18.56
N PHE A 167 9.61 -6.98 18.72
CA PHE A 167 8.62 -6.82 17.67
C PHE A 167 9.23 -6.25 16.40
N ILE A 168 9.07 -6.97 15.29
CA ILE A 168 9.47 -6.52 13.95
C ILE A 168 8.28 -5.79 13.34
N ASN A 169 8.44 -4.49 13.08
CA ASN A 169 7.37 -3.66 12.56
C ASN A 169 7.38 -3.64 11.02
N ILE A 170 6.31 -4.13 10.39
CA ILE A 170 6.09 -4.04 8.93
C ILE A 170 6.03 -2.59 8.42
N HIS A 171 5.77 -1.65 9.31
CA HIS A 171 5.57 -0.22 9.04
C HIS A 171 4.24 0.08 8.32
N TYR A 172 4.02 1.36 7.96
CA TYR A 172 2.81 1.80 7.27
C TYR A 172 2.92 1.57 5.76
N GLY A 173 1.79 1.62 5.07
CA GLY A 173 1.73 1.57 3.61
C GLY A 173 2.35 0.26 3.09
N VAL A 174 1.65 -0.86 3.27
CA VAL A 174 2.17 -2.19 2.90
C VAL A 174 1.49 -2.76 1.64
N ALA A 175 0.65 -1.95 0.99
CA ALA A 175 -0.24 -2.33 -0.10
C ALA A 175 0.48 -3.01 -1.26
N ALA A 176 1.63 -2.50 -1.70
CA ALA A 176 2.37 -3.10 -2.80
C ALA A 176 2.90 -4.48 -2.42
N ALA A 177 3.51 -4.63 -1.25
CA ALA A 177 4.00 -5.92 -0.78
C ALA A 177 2.84 -6.93 -0.58
N VAL A 178 1.68 -6.47 -0.10
CA VAL A 178 0.45 -7.30 0.01
C VAL A 178 -0.09 -7.68 -1.37
N MET A 179 -0.16 -6.76 -2.33
CA MET A 179 -0.56 -7.05 -3.72
C MET A 179 0.31 -8.14 -4.33
N HIS A 180 1.62 -8.13 -4.07
CA HIS A 180 2.55 -9.17 -4.51
C HIS A 180 2.43 -10.49 -3.74
N GLY A 181 1.66 -10.54 -2.65
CA GLY A 181 1.27 -11.75 -1.95
C GLY A 181 2.46 -12.64 -1.56
N GLY A 182 2.31 -13.92 -1.88
CA GLY A 182 3.33 -14.95 -1.69
C GLY A 182 4.64 -14.66 -2.40
N ASP A 183 4.59 -14.01 -3.57
CA ASP A 183 5.78 -13.66 -4.34
C ASP A 183 6.55 -12.51 -3.68
N GLY A 184 5.82 -11.55 -3.07
CA GLY A 184 6.38 -10.40 -2.37
C GLY A 184 6.79 -10.65 -0.92
N ARG A 185 6.25 -11.69 -0.28
CA ARG A 185 6.59 -12.15 1.09
C ARG A 185 6.47 -11.07 2.17
N ALA A 186 5.42 -10.25 2.09
CA ALA A 186 5.15 -9.22 3.10
C ALA A 186 4.93 -9.83 4.50
N GLY A 187 4.05 -10.82 4.60
CA GLY A 187 3.80 -11.59 5.83
C GLY A 187 4.74 -12.77 6.02
N PHE A 188 4.80 -13.27 7.26
CA PHE A 188 5.47 -14.50 7.61
C PHE A 188 4.70 -15.72 7.07
N HIS A 189 5.40 -16.57 6.32
CA HIS A 189 4.86 -17.78 5.72
C HIS A 189 5.22 -19.01 6.57
N TYR A 190 4.22 -19.80 6.97
CA TYR A 190 4.43 -21.02 7.75
C TYR A 190 4.93 -22.18 6.89
N GLN A 191 5.79 -23.03 7.47
CA GLN A 191 6.42 -24.14 6.76
C GLN A 191 5.38 -25.11 6.20
N GLY A 192 5.58 -25.56 4.96
CA GLY A 192 4.70 -26.53 4.29
C GLY A 192 3.38 -25.93 3.77
N LYS A 193 3.14 -24.63 3.98
CA LYS A 193 1.98 -23.92 3.45
C LYS A 193 2.32 -23.22 2.12
N SER A 194 1.33 -23.10 1.26
CA SER A 194 1.41 -22.30 0.03
C SER A 194 0.59 -21.03 0.19
N TYR A 195 1.10 -19.93 -0.35
CA TYR A 195 0.47 -18.62 -0.27
C TYR A 195 0.08 -18.13 -1.66
N ALA A 196 -1.07 -17.47 -1.76
CA ALA A 196 -1.51 -16.83 -3.00
C ALA A 196 -0.46 -15.80 -3.43
N GLY A 197 0.06 -15.95 -4.65
CA GLY A 197 1.07 -15.04 -5.23
C GLY A 197 0.50 -13.65 -5.52
N GLN A 198 1.12 -12.94 -6.47
CA GLN A 198 0.65 -11.63 -6.90
C GLN A 198 -0.83 -11.67 -7.29
N PHE A 199 -1.64 -10.85 -6.64
CA PHE A 199 -3.01 -10.65 -7.07
C PHE A 199 -3.01 -9.76 -8.31
N ARG A 200 -3.65 -10.26 -9.36
CA ARG A 200 -3.93 -9.49 -10.57
C ARG A 200 -5.43 -9.41 -10.74
N HIS A 201 -5.94 -8.20 -10.71
CA HIS A 201 -7.31 -7.94 -11.08
C HIS A 201 -7.49 -8.10 -12.61
N VAL A 202 -8.69 -7.84 -13.14
CA VAL A 202 -8.90 -7.87 -14.59
C VAL A 202 -8.00 -6.85 -15.31
N PRO A 203 -7.55 -7.13 -16.55
CA PRO A 203 -6.69 -6.21 -17.29
C PRO A 203 -7.26 -4.79 -17.35
N GLY A 204 -6.43 -3.79 -17.04
CA GLY A 204 -6.82 -2.38 -17.01
C GLY A 204 -7.36 -1.91 -15.67
N ALA A 205 -7.44 -2.78 -14.66
CA ALA A 205 -7.79 -2.46 -13.27
C ALA A 205 -6.83 -3.13 -12.27
N ASP A 206 -5.59 -3.38 -12.68
CA ASP A 206 -4.59 -4.20 -11.97
C ASP A 206 -3.34 -3.41 -11.53
N THR A 207 -3.39 -2.08 -11.62
CA THR A 207 -2.32 -1.17 -11.20
C THR A 207 -2.82 -0.16 -10.16
N CYS A 208 -1.94 0.40 -9.33
CA CYS A 208 -2.28 1.40 -8.32
C CYS A 208 -3.05 2.57 -8.95
N ILE A 209 -2.54 3.14 -10.03
CA ILE A 209 -3.16 4.30 -10.71
C ILE A 209 -4.42 3.97 -11.52
N ALA A 210 -4.78 2.68 -11.65
CA ALA A 210 -6.04 2.29 -12.28
C ALA A 210 -7.22 2.34 -11.29
N CYS A 211 -6.92 2.32 -9.98
CA CYS A 211 -7.92 2.39 -8.91
C CYS A 211 -7.78 3.66 -8.06
N HIS A 212 -6.57 4.16 -7.88
CA HIS A 212 -6.28 5.38 -7.13
C HIS A 212 -6.05 6.53 -8.09
N ASP A 213 -6.71 7.65 -7.80
CA ASP A 213 -6.42 8.90 -8.47
C ASP A 213 -5.10 9.48 -7.95
N ALA A 214 -4.14 9.71 -8.83
CA ALA A 214 -2.80 10.12 -8.45
C ALA A 214 -2.74 11.50 -7.80
N HIS A 215 -3.69 12.41 -8.07
CA HIS A 215 -3.66 13.77 -7.54
C HIS A 215 -4.48 13.92 -6.25
N THR A 216 -5.64 13.26 -6.15
CA THR A 216 -6.44 13.29 -4.92
C THR A 216 -5.99 12.23 -3.91
N THR A 217 -5.28 11.19 -4.36
CA THR A 217 -4.92 9.95 -3.64
C THR A 217 -6.11 9.09 -3.22
N GLN A 218 -7.33 9.46 -3.61
CA GLN A 218 -8.55 8.74 -3.29
C GLN A 218 -8.77 7.57 -4.24
N VAL A 219 -9.50 6.56 -3.76
CA VAL A 219 -9.94 5.43 -4.58
C VAL A 219 -11.14 5.86 -5.41
N GLN A 220 -11.12 5.54 -6.70
CA GLN A 220 -12.21 5.79 -7.64
C GLN A 220 -13.24 4.63 -7.57
N GLU A 221 -14.08 4.64 -6.54
CA GLU A 221 -15.00 3.53 -6.22
C GLU A 221 -16.08 3.29 -7.28
N GLU A 222 -16.50 4.33 -8.01
CA GLU A 222 -17.55 4.22 -9.05
C GLU A 222 -17.18 3.19 -10.13
N GLY A 223 -15.88 3.10 -10.48
CA GLY A 223 -15.37 2.14 -11.44
C GLY A 223 -15.60 0.69 -11.00
N CYS A 224 -15.45 0.41 -9.70
CA CYS A 224 -15.64 -0.93 -9.12
C CYS A 224 -17.11 -1.37 -9.23
N LEU A 225 -18.04 -0.49 -8.86
CA LEU A 225 -19.48 -0.78 -8.80
C LEU A 225 -20.12 -0.99 -10.18
N SER A 226 -19.45 -0.56 -11.26
CA SER A 226 -19.90 -0.82 -12.63
C SER A 226 -19.91 -2.32 -12.98
N CYS A 227 -18.92 -3.06 -12.45
CA CYS A 227 -18.73 -4.51 -12.60
C CYS A 227 -19.28 -5.29 -11.39
N HIS A 228 -19.08 -4.79 -10.18
CA HIS A 228 -19.52 -5.43 -8.93
C HIS A 228 -20.88 -4.89 -8.49
N ARG A 229 -21.93 -5.27 -9.24
CA ARG A 229 -23.30 -4.79 -9.00
C ARG A 229 -23.94 -5.44 -7.79
N GLY A 230 -24.93 -4.75 -7.21
CA GLY A 230 -25.74 -5.26 -6.10
C GLY A 230 -25.24 -4.87 -4.71
N VAL A 231 -24.17 -4.07 -4.65
CA VAL A 231 -23.61 -3.50 -3.42
C VAL A 231 -23.49 -1.98 -3.56
N GLN A 232 -23.34 -1.27 -2.44
CA GLN A 232 -23.18 0.19 -2.41
C GLN A 232 -21.81 0.61 -1.90
N ASP A 233 -21.15 -0.23 -1.10
CA ASP A 233 -19.78 -0.03 -0.62
C ASP A 233 -18.87 -1.10 -1.23
N VAL A 234 -17.65 -0.72 -1.60
CA VAL A 234 -16.62 -1.65 -2.11
C VAL A 234 -16.26 -2.74 -1.10
N ARG A 235 -16.43 -2.49 0.20
CA ARG A 235 -16.23 -3.48 1.28
C ARG A 235 -17.25 -4.60 1.26
N ASP A 236 -18.42 -4.36 0.68
CA ASP A 236 -19.50 -5.36 0.55
C ASP A 236 -19.29 -6.28 -0.65
N ILE A 237 -18.29 -6.00 -1.51
CA ILE A 237 -17.98 -6.85 -2.66
C ILE A 237 -17.60 -8.26 -2.17
N ARG A 238 -18.37 -9.25 -2.61
CA ARG A 238 -18.16 -10.68 -2.34
C ARG A 238 -17.98 -11.44 -3.65
N THR A 239 -16.75 -11.81 -3.98
CA THR A 239 -16.43 -12.66 -5.14
C THR A 239 -16.20 -14.12 -4.75
N ARG A 240 -15.92 -14.38 -3.46
CA ARG A 240 -15.78 -15.70 -2.85
C ARG A 240 -16.86 -15.84 -1.79
N HIS A 241 -17.63 -16.93 -1.87
CA HIS A 241 -18.82 -17.13 -1.04
C HIS A 241 -18.57 -18.03 0.16
N GLN A 242 -17.34 -18.51 0.35
CA GLN A 242 -16.98 -19.34 1.50
C GLN A 242 -16.96 -18.49 2.77
N ASP A 243 -17.43 -19.08 3.86
CA ASP A 243 -17.32 -18.56 5.22
C ASP A 243 -15.91 -18.89 5.76
N PHE A 244 -15.02 -17.91 5.71
CA PHE A 244 -13.61 -18.08 6.05
C PHE A 244 -13.39 -17.91 7.55
N ASP A 245 -14.13 -17.00 8.19
CA ASP A 245 -14.02 -16.75 9.64
C ASP A 245 -14.89 -17.70 10.49
N GLY A 246 -15.82 -18.42 9.86
CA GLY A 246 -16.66 -19.45 10.45
C GLY A 246 -17.81 -18.91 11.31
N ASP A 247 -18.26 -17.66 11.10
CA ASP A 247 -19.38 -17.05 11.81
C ASP A 247 -20.77 -17.37 11.22
N GLY A 248 -20.81 -17.97 10.03
CA GLY A 248 -22.02 -18.34 9.29
C GLY A 248 -22.69 -17.20 8.52
N ASP A 249 -22.18 -15.97 8.60
CA ASP A 249 -22.73 -14.77 7.96
C ASP A 249 -22.14 -14.54 6.56
N ASN A 250 -22.78 -15.16 5.57
CA ASN A 250 -22.41 -14.99 4.17
C ASN A 250 -23.02 -13.74 3.51
N SER A 251 -23.65 -12.84 4.28
CA SER A 251 -24.32 -11.65 3.72
C SER A 251 -23.38 -10.46 3.47
N LYS A 252 -22.19 -10.47 4.10
CA LYS A 252 -21.20 -9.39 4.03
C LYS A 252 -20.11 -9.67 3.00
N GLY A 253 -19.40 -8.62 2.58
CA GLY A 253 -18.26 -8.75 1.66
C GLY A 253 -17.02 -9.42 2.27
N ILE A 254 -16.01 -9.67 1.43
CA ILE A 254 -14.77 -10.36 1.84
C ILE A 254 -13.98 -9.58 2.92
N HIS A 255 -14.21 -8.27 3.03
CA HIS A 255 -13.65 -7.46 4.10
C HIS A 255 -14.09 -7.96 5.49
N ALA A 256 -15.36 -8.33 5.66
CA ALA A 256 -15.87 -8.79 6.94
C ALA A 256 -15.18 -10.08 7.40
N GLU A 257 -14.96 -11.02 6.48
CA GLU A 257 -14.24 -12.28 6.73
C GLU A 257 -12.80 -12.03 7.22
N ILE A 258 -12.12 -11.04 6.62
CA ILE A 258 -10.74 -10.66 7.01
C ILE A 258 -10.75 -10.06 8.41
N ILE A 259 -11.71 -9.20 8.73
CA ILE A 259 -11.83 -8.58 10.07
C ILE A 259 -12.19 -9.63 11.12
N GLY A 260 -13.14 -10.52 10.84
CA GLY A 260 -13.52 -11.58 11.78
C GLY A 260 -12.37 -12.55 12.09
N LEU A 261 -11.56 -12.92 11.09
CA LEU A 261 -10.33 -13.69 11.33
C LEU A 261 -9.24 -12.87 12.05
N GLN A 262 -9.13 -11.57 11.77
CA GLN A 262 -8.19 -10.68 12.46
C GLN A 262 -8.52 -10.57 13.96
N ASP A 263 -9.81 -10.46 14.30
CA ASP A 263 -10.28 -10.40 15.68
C ASP A 263 -10.03 -11.73 16.41
N GLN A 264 -10.36 -12.87 15.77
CA GLN A 264 -10.04 -14.20 16.30
C GLN A 264 -8.54 -14.39 16.55
N LEU A 265 -7.69 -13.94 15.62
CA LEU A 265 -6.24 -13.99 15.79
C LEU A 265 -5.77 -13.13 16.95
N TYR A 266 -6.34 -11.93 17.13
CA TYR A 266 -5.99 -11.07 18.27
C TYR A 266 -6.34 -11.73 19.60
N THR A 267 -7.53 -12.30 19.73
CA THR A 267 -7.91 -13.05 20.93
C THR A 267 -6.95 -14.22 21.19
N ALA A 268 -6.59 -14.98 20.16
CA ALA A 268 -5.63 -16.08 20.31
C ALA A 268 -4.22 -15.60 20.71
N ILE A 269 -3.76 -14.46 20.17
CA ILE A 269 -2.50 -13.80 20.57
C ILE A 269 -2.53 -13.48 22.07
N GLN A 270 -3.63 -12.90 22.56
CA GLN A 270 -3.79 -12.56 23.97
C GLN A 270 -3.80 -13.80 24.87
N SER A 271 -4.59 -14.82 24.51
CA SER A 271 -4.64 -16.09 25.25
C SER A 271 -3.28 -16.79 25.31
N TYR A 272 -2.55 -16.82 24.19
CA TYR A 272 -1.20 -17.38 24.11
C TYR A 272 -0.21 -16.60 24.98
N ALA A 273 -0.23 -15.28 24.90
CA ALA A 273 0.67 -14.43 25.67
C ALA A 273 0.52 -14.64 27.18
N VAL A 274 -0.72 -14.80 27.67
CA VAL A 274 -1.00 -15.11 29.07
C VAL A 274 -0.58 -16.55 29.42
N SER A 275 -1.00 -17.53 28.62
CA SER A 275 -0.92 -18.95 29.00
C SER A 275 0.46 -19.58 28.76
N VAL A 276 1.20 -19.09 27.76
CA VAL A 276 2.48 -19.67 27.32
C VAL A 276 3.63 -18.71 27.58
N ALA A 277 3.54 -17.46 27.11
CA ALA A 277 4.60 -16.48 27.33
C ALA A 277 4.61 -15.93 28.77
N GLY A 278 3.52 -16.09 29.52
CA GLY A 278 3.38 -15.67 30.91
C GLY A 278 3.28 -14.15 31.12
N THR A 279 2.99 -13.38 30.07
CA THR A 279 2.85 -11.91 30.16
C THR A 279 1.72 -11.46 29.23
N PRO A 280 0.65 -10.83 29.75
CA PRO A 280 -0.43 -10.33 28.91
C PRO A 280 0.05 -9.28 27.90
N ILE A 281 -0.57 -9.28 26.73
CA ILE A 281 -0.19 -8.41 25.60
C ILE A 281 -1.41 -7.65 25.10
N GLY A 282 -1.20 -6.41 24.68
CA GLY A 282 -2.20 -5.65 23.94
C GLY A 282 -1.61 -4.84 22.80
N TYR A 283 -2.47 -4.45 21.85
CA TYR A 283 -2.10 -3.72 20.64
C TYR A 283 -2.63 -2.28 20.62
N ALA A 284 -1.73 -1.28 20.53
CA ALA A 284 -2.06 0.13 20.39
C ALA A 284 -1.72 0.66 18.99
N SER A 285 -2.73 0.78 18.12
CA SER A 285 -2.58 1.10 16.69
C SER A 285 -1.83 2.41 16.37
N GLY A 286 -1.92 3.41 17.25
CA GLY A 286 -1.32 4.74 17.09
C GLY A 286 -0.03 4.99 17.87
N ARG A 287 0.50 3.97 18.56
CA ARG A 287 1.61 4.12 19.51
C ARG A 287 2.70 3.10 19.20
N ASN A 288 3.86 3.54 18.73
CA ASN A 288 5.03 2.66 18.54
C ASN A 288 5.59 2.24 19.92
N PRO A 289 5.97 0.95 20.15
CA PRO A 289 6.14 -0.15 19.20
C PRO A 289 4.91 -1.05 18.95
N TYR A 290 3.70 -0.53 19.19
CA TYR A 290 2.39 -1.13 18.94
C TYR A 290 1.98 -2.25 19.88
N PHE A 291 2.91 -3.08 20.35
CA PHE A 291 2.62 -4.11 21.34
C PHE A 291 3.20 -3.74 22.69
N PHE A 292 2.35 -3.76 23.71
CA PHE A 292 2.66 -3.38 25.08
C PHE A 292 2.20 -4.48 26.04
N ILE A 293 2.72 -4.45 27.27
CA ILE A 293 2.20 -5.30 28.34
C ILE A 293 0.84 -4.72 28.73
N ASP A 294 -0.18 -5.57 28.68
CA ASP A 294 -1.51 -5.27 29.23
C ASP A 294 -1.44 -5.53 30.75
N THR A 295 -1.24 -4.47 31.51
CA THR A 295 -0.89 -4.51 32.94
C THR A 295 -2.10 -4.68 33.84
N ASP A 296 -3.29 -4.28 33.39
CA ASP A 296 -4.53 -4.47 34.12
C ASP A 296 -5.37 -5.66 33.63
N GLY A 297 -5.01 -6.23 32.47
CA GLY A 297 -5.58 -7.45 31.93
C GLY A 297 -6.95 -7.24 31.27
N ASP A 298 -7.27 -6.02 30.84
CA ASP A 298 -8.55 -5.68 30.22
C ASP A 298 -8.60 -5.97 28.70
N GLY A 299 -7.46 -6.37 28.12
CA GLY A 299 -7.31 -6.71 26.71
C GLY A 299 -7.11 -5.52 25.78
N GLN A 300 -7.05 -4.30 26.32
CA GLN A 300 -6.80 -3.06 25.60
C GLN A 300 -5.47 -2.46 26.07
N ILE A 301 -5.03 -1.37 25.42
CA ILE A 301 -3.86 -0.62 25.84
C ILE A 301 -4.25 0.85 25.83
N ASP A 302 -4.31 1.45 27.02
CA ASP A 302 -4.63 2.86 27.17
C ASP A 302 -3.37 3.76 27.10
N ASP A 303 -3.53 5.07 27.28
CA ASP A 303 -2.41 6.02 27.22
C ASP A 303 -1.41 5.86 28.39
N SER A 304 -1.82 5.26 29.51
CA SER A 304 -0.93 4.96 30.65
C SER A 304 -0.05 3.74 30.38
N GLU A 305 -0.55 2.78 29.61
CA GLU A 305 0.16 1.56 29.22
C GLU A 305 0.94 1.71 27.91
N ALA A 306 0.49 2.57 26.99
CA ALA A 306 1.12 2.84 25.70
C ALA A 306 2.41 3.70 25.81
N VAL A 307 3.22 3.43 26.83
CA VAL A 307 4.48 4.10 27.13
C VAL A 307 5.67 3.20 26.78
N ARG A 308 6.76 3.81 26.31
CA ARG A 308 7.92 3.07 25.77
C ARG A 308 8.51 2.04 26.74
N ASP A 309 8.50 2.34 28.04
CA ASP A 309 9.06 1.48 29.07
C ASP A 309 8.19 0.24 29.32
N ASN A 310 6.89 0.30 28.96
CA ASN A 310 5.93 -0.79 29.04
C ASN A 310 5.80 -1.60 27.72
N ARG A 311 6.73 -1.42 26.77
CA ARG A 311 6.74 -2.21 25.53
C ARG A 311 6.79 -3.71 25.85
N TYR A 312 6.12 -4.50 25.02
CA TYR A 312 6.11 -5.95 25.19
C TYR A 312 7.49 -6.57 24.90
N GLN A 313 7.98 -7.41 25.81
CA GLN A 313 9.31 -8.02 25.75
C GLN A 313 9.32 -9.55 25.88
N SER A 314 8.20 -10.17 26.28
CA SER A 314 8.10 -11.63 26.48
C SER A 314 7.82 -12.37 25.17
N TRP A 315 8.57 -12.05 24.10
CA TRP A 315 8.36 -12.64 22.78
C TRP A 315 8.85 -14.09 22.74
N THR A 316 7.98 -14.97 22.28
CA THR A 316 8.35 -16.29 21.76
C THR A 316 8.36 -16.23 20.22
N PRO A 317 9.11 -17.11 19.52
CA PRO A 317 9.04 -17.19 18.07
C PRO A 317 7.61 -17.31 17.52
N ARG A 318 6.77 -18.17 18.11
CA ARG A 318 5.40 -18.38 17.66
C ARG A 318 4.55 -17.12 17.79
N LEU A 319 4.64 -16.45 18.94
CA LEU A 319 3.91 -15.21 19.20
C LEU A 319 4.35 -14.09 18.25
N LEU A 320 5.65 -13.95 18.00
CA LEU A 320 6.18 -12.93 17.09
C LEU A 320 5.67 -13.14 15.65
N LYS A 321 5.65 -14.38 15.15
CA LYS A 321 5.13 -14.72 13.81
C LYS A 321 3.65 -14.34 13.67
N ALA A 322 2.83 -14.69 14.66
CA ALA A 322 1.40 -14.38 14.66
C ALA A 322 1.13 -12.86 14.79
N ALA A 323 1.80 -12.19 15.73
CA ALA A 323 1.68 -10.74 15.93
C ALA A 323 2.14 -9.93 14.71
N TYR A 324 3.17 -10.40 14.02
CA TYR A 324 3.63 -9.81 12.78
C TYR A 324 2.56 -9.88 11.68
N ASN A 325 2.03 -11.07 11.42
CA ASN A 325 0.97 -11.26 10.42
C ASN A 325 -0.30 -10.49 10.75
N TYR A 326 -0.68 -10.42 12.03
CA TYR A 326 -1.77 -9.55 12.50
C TYR A 326 -1.53 -8.10 12.08
N GLN A 327 -0.32 -7.58 12.31
CA GLN A 327 0.00 -6.20 11.93
C GLN A 327 0.07 -6.01 10.41
N VAL A 328 0.58 -6.97 9.63
CA VAL A 328 0.61 -6.90 8.16
C VAL A 328 -0.80 -6.67 7.62
N VAL A 329 -1.78 -7.48 8.05
CA VAL A 329 -3.18 -7.33 7.64
C VAL A 329 -3.75 -5.99 8.12
N LYS A 330 -3.46 -5.60 9.36
CA LYS A 330 -3.97 -4.35 9.96
C LYS A 330 -3.38 -3.08 9.34
N LYS A 331 -2.19 -3.15 8.74
CA LYS A 331 -1.50 -2.01 8.10
C LYS A 331 -1.83 -1.84 6.61
N ASP A 332 -2.64 -2.74 6.04
CA ASP A 332 -3.26 -2.55 4.72
C ASP A 332 -4.79 -2.41 4.82
N PRO A 333 -5.31 -1.20 5.03
CA PRO A 333 -6.75 -1.00 5.07
C PRO A 333 -7.46 -1.34 3.74
N GLY A 334 -6.73 -1.38 2.62
CA GLY A 334 -7.24 -1.79 1.30
C GLY A 334 -7.00 -3.27 0.97
N GLY A 335 -6.50 -4.05 1.93
CA GLY A 335 -6.06 -5.43 1.73
C GLY A 335 -7.12 -6.38 1.18
N TYR A 336 -8.39 -6.09 1.45
CA TYR A 336 -9.55 -6.83 0.94
C TYR A 336 -9.73 -6.69 -0.58
N VAL A 337 -9.11 -5.68 -1.20
CA VAL A 337 -8.99 -5.50 -2.66
C VAL A 337 -7.61 -5.91 -3.14
N HIS A 338 -6.56 -5.54 -2.42
CA HIS A 338 -5.18 -5.75 -2.86
C HIS A 338 -4.79 -7.22 -2.98
N ASN A 339 -5.12 -8.06 -1.99
CA ASN A 339 -4.90 -9.52 -2.06
C ASN A 339 -5.67 -10.26 -0.94
N PRO A 340 -7.01 -10.36 -1.02
CA PRO A 340 -7.81 -10.92 0.07
C PRO A 340 -7.45 -12.37 0.40
N ALA A 341 -7.11 -13.18 -0.62
CA ALA A 341 -6.73 -14.57 -0.42
C ALA A 341 -5.46 -14.71 0.41
N TYR A 342 -4.44 -13.90 0.11
CA TYR A 342 -3.19 -13.90 0.84
C TYR A 342 -3.38 -13.49 2.30
N LEU A 343 -4.16 -12.43 2.56
CA LEU A 343 -4.41 -11.97 3.93
C LEU A 343 -5.16 -13.01 4.76
N LEU A 344 -6.20 -13.64 4.20
CA LEU A 344 -6.93 -14.72 4.86
C LEU A 344 -6.02 -15.90 5.19
N GLN A 345 -5.10 -16.27 4.29
CA GLN A 345 -4.12 -17.34 4.54
C GLN A 345 -3.14 -16.98 5.66
N LEU A 346 -2.64 -15.74 5.72
CA LEU A 346 -1.77 -15.27 6.81
C LEU A 346 -2.48 -15.35 8.16
N LEU A 347 -3.74 -14.89 8.23
CA LEU A 347 -4.54 -14.92 9.45
C LEU A 347 -4.84 -16.35 9.88
N TYR A 348 -5.32 -17.18 8.96
CA TYR A 348 -5.68 -18.57 9.22
C TYR A 348 -4.49 -19.36 9.74
N ASP A 349 -3.34 -19.30 9.05
CA ASP A 349 -2.16 -20.09 9.44
C ASP A 349 -1.55 -19.59 10.76
N SER A 350 -1.66 -18.29 11.05
CA SER A 350 -1.24 -17.75 12.35
C SER A 350 -2.15 -18.24 13.48
N LEU A 351 -3.45 -18.33 13.22
CA LEU A 351 -4.41 -18.86 14.18
C LEU A 351 -4.22 -20.35 14.40
N GLU A 352 -4.00 -21.12 13.33
CA GLU A 352 -3.68 -22.56 13.38
C GLU A 352 -2.42 -22.80 14.23
N SER A 353 -1.37 -22.00 14.01
CA SER A 353 -0.14 -22.08 14.80
C SER A 353 -0.37 -21.83 16.29
N LEU A 354 -1.12 -20.78 16.67
CA LEU A 354 -1.41 -20.52 18.08
C LEU A 354 -2.31 -21.59 18.71
N ALA A 355 -3.23 -22.17 17.93
CA ALA A 355 -4.14 -23.23 18.37
C ALA A 355 -3.44 -24.54 18.77
N GLU A 356 -2.16 -24.71 18.45
CA GLU A 356 -1.34 -25.82 18.96
C GLU A 356 -1.10 -25.73 20.47
N GLN A 357 -1.16 -24.52 21.05
CA GLN A 357 -0.81 -24.27 22.46
C GLN A 357 -1.97 -23.72 23.29
N VAL A 358 -2.94 -23.05 22.66
CA VAL A 358 -4.11 -22.50 23.36
C VAL A 358 -5.41 -22.93 22.69
N GLU A 359 -6.46 -23.02 23.50
CA GLU A 359 -7.81 -23.21 22.97
C GLU A 359 -8.21 -21.97 22.16
N VAL A 360 -8.57 -22.19 20.91
CA VAL A 360 -9.19 -21.20 20.03
C VAL A 360 -10.63 -21.63 19.81
N GLU A 361 -11.56 -20.68 19.76
CA GLU A 361 -12.96 -20.97 19.48
C GLU A 361 -13.10 -21.92 18.30
N ALA A 362 -13.85 -23.01 18.51
CA ALA A 362 -14.14 -23.99 17.48
C ALA A 362 -15.13 -23.38 16.47
N ARG A 363 -14.60 -22.80 15.40
CA ARG A 363 -15.36 -22.33 14.25
C ARG A 363 -15.02 -23.16 13.02
N SER A 364 -15.98 -23.33 12.11
CA SER A 364 -15.78 -24.07 10.86
C SER A 364 -15.04 -23.21 9.83
N ARG A 365 -13.84 -22.73 10.19
CA ARG A 365 -13.01 -21.86 9.37
C ARG A 365 -12.49 -22.59 8.15
N HIS A 366 -12.43 -21.89 7.02
CA HIS A 366 -11.86 -22.41 5.79
C HIS A 366 -10.57 -21.66 5.45
N ARG A 367 -9.54 -22.40 5.04
CA ARG A 367 -8.33 -21.81 4.46
C ARG A 367 -8.54 -21.61 2.96
N PRO A 368 -8.40 -20.39 2.41
CA PRO A 368 -8.56 -20.12 0.98
C PRO A 368 -7.43 -20.63 0.08
#